data_AF-A0A0H1AHX3-F1
#
_entry.id   AF-A0A0H1AHX3-F1
#
_cell.length_a   1.000
_cell.length_b   1.000
_cell.length_c   1.000
_cell.angle_alpha   90.00
_cell.angle_beta   90.00
_cell.angle_gamma   90.00
#
_symmetry.space_group_name_H-M   'P 1'
#
loop_
_entity.id
_entity.type
_entity.pdbx_description
1 polymer ?
#
loop_
_entity_poly.entity_id
_entity_poly.type
_entity_poly.pdbx_seq_one_letter_code
_entity_poly.pdbx_strand_id
1 'polypeptide(L)'
;MPAASGHRSAVPEVTFRAAPIAAPGDGLQHGAMVKPRRPFEPLNLAGLLTLGAVAFSMRYYDPARQAAAWVLLGLFSVGFLSLSLWPPRMRRVEHAVIAILPAMALALIALDPKPGTAPVLLVIWIAVAFSDWSPRVATMALILVDTVYYLILKHVAGFGAPLMSVLIFAGFQAFAALCMHYARSAERTRDALSRVNADLLATRALLADSARDAERLRVARELHDVAGHKLTALRLNLRALGEDPAFAGHPQVRIAEQLSGELLGDIRNVVQALRDGEGLDLATALHALAAPMPRPRLRLEIDETVRVTDPAIAEALLRLVQEALTNAARHADADLLDVRLWREGARLRIAIEDDGRLRAPWREGNGIAGMRERLDALHGALRLQRSPRGAMRLDAELPA
;
A
#
# COMPACT_ATOMS: atom_id res chain seq x y z
N MET A 1 43.19 43.47 29.83
CA MET A 1 42.66 44.39 28.79
C MET A 1 42.91 43.77 27.42
N PRO A 2 41.94 43.77 26.49
CA PRO A 2 40.79 42.86 26.50
C PRO A 2 40.80 41.86 25.34
N ALA A 3 40.12 40.75 25.57
CA ALA A 3 39.84 39.66 24.64
C ALA A 3 38.70 40.00 23.68
N ALA A 4 38.79 39.46 22.47
CA ALA A 4 37.82 39.63 21.39
C ALA A 4 36.43 39.11 21.77
N SER A 5 35.44 40.00 21.70
CA SER A 5 34.02 39.72 21.85
C SER A 5 33.47 39.07 20.58
N GLY A 6 33.23 37.76 20.61
CA GLY A 6 32.46 37.06 19.60
C GLY A 6 30.97 37.42 19.71
N HIS A 7 30.40 37.95 18.64
CA HIS A 7 28.96 38.12 18.46
C HIS A 7 28.23 36.78 18.62
N ARG A 8 27.44 36.64 19.68
CA ARG A 8 26.44 35.57 19.78
C ARG A 8 25.18 36.01 19.03
N SER A 9 24.94 35.38 17.89
CA SER A 9 23.66 35.43 17.18
C SER A 9 22.59 34.73 18.02
N ALA A 10 21.58 35.48 18.45
CA ALA A 10 20.44 34.99 19.21
C ALA A 10 19.34 34.49 18.25
N VAL A 11 19.58 33.35 17.59
CA VAL A 11 18.54 32.60 16.88
C VAL A 11 18.15 31.42 17.77
N PRO A 12 16.86 31.21 18.08
CA PRO A 12 16.45 30.04 18.85
C PRO A 12 16.68 28.77 18.01
N GLU A 13 17.60 27.93 18.47
CA GLU A 13 17.76 26.56 17.98
C GLU A 13 16.47 25.78 18.26
N VAL A 14 15.68 25.53 17.20
CA VAL A 14 14.57 24.59 17.27
C VAL A 14 15.17 23.18 17.21
N THR A 15 15.50 22.65 18.38
CA THR A 15 15.92 21.27 18.55
C THR A 15 14.73 20.37 18.22
N PHE A 16 14.73 19.77 17.03
CA PHE A 16 13.82 18.65 16.75
C PHE A 16 14.14 17.51 17.71
N ARG A 17 13.26 17.27 18.69
CA ARG A 17 13.21 15.98 19.37
C ARG A 17 12.88 14.94 18.31
N ALA A 18 13.88 14.18 17.90
CA ALA A 18 13.68 12.89 17.25
C ALA A 18 13.00 11.95 18.25
N ALA A 19 11.67 12.05 18.34
CA ALA A 19 10.87 10.98 18.92
C ALA A 19 11.06 9.76 18.01
N PRO A 20 11.43 8.58 18.54
CA PRO A 20 11.47 7.38 17.74
C PRO A 20 10.07 7.16 17.17
N ILE A 21 10.00 7.03 15.84
CA ILE A 21 8.83 6.50 15.13
C ILE A 21 8.35 5.30 15.93
N ALA A 22 7.11 5.38 16.39
CA ALA A 22 6.49 4.44 17.31
C ALA A 22 6.97 3.01 17.04
N ALA A 23 7.51 2.37 18.09
CA ALA A 23 7.68 0.93 18.10
C ALA A 23 6.34 0.30 17.67
N PRO A 24 6.36 -0.77 16.84
CA PRO A 24 5.14 -1.36 16.33
C PRO A 24 4.33 -1.92 17.50
N GLY A 25 3.37 -1.12 17.97
CA GLY A 25 2.37 -1.54 18.93
C GLY A 25 1.51 -2.62 18.30
N ASP A 26 1.28 -3.67 19.07
CA ASP A 26 0.63 -4.95 18.76
C ASP A 26 -0.86 -4.86 18.36
N GLY A 27 -1.28 -3.79 17.71
CA GLY A 27 -2.68 -3.52 17.38
C GLY A 27 -2.81 -2.95 15.97
N LEU A 28 -2.80 -3.84 14.98
CA LEU A 28 -3.47 -3.78 13.67
C LEU A 28 -2.76 -4.79 12.77
N GLN A 29 -3.00 -6.08 13.03
CA GLN A 29 -2.82 -7.11 12.03
C GLN A 29 -3.72 -6.75 10.85
N HIS A 30 -3.13 -6.02 9.90
CA HIS A 30 -3.67 -5.88 8.57
C HIS A 30 -4.01 -7.28 8.11
N GLY A 31 -5.28 -7.51 7.80
CA GLY A 31 -5.70 -8.71 7.10
C GLY A 31 -4.88 -8.76 5.82
N ALA A 32 -3.78 -9.51 5.86
CA ALA A 32 -3.13 -9.96 4.65
C ALA A 32 -4.27 -10.47 3.77
N MET A 33 -4.37 -9.98 2.54
CA MET A 33 -5.13 -10.69 1.51
C MET A 33 -4.55 -12.10 1.52
N VAL A 34 -5.20 -13.00 2.25
CA VAL A 34 -4.93 -14.43 2.18
C VAL A 34 -5.40 -14.76 0.78
N LYS A 35 -4.48 -14.67 -0.18
CA LYS A 35 -4.74 -15.15 -1.53
C LYS A 35 -5.21 -16.59 -1.38
N PRO A 36 -6.37 -16.95 -1.94
CA PRO A 36 -6.80 -18.34 -1.89
C PRO A 36 -5.69 -19.19 -2.50
N ARG A 37 -5.24 -20.19 -1.74
CA ARG A 37 -4.20 -21.12 -2.19
C ARG A 37 -4.64 -21.71 -3.53
N ARG A 38 -3.91 -21.46 -4.60
CA ARG A 38 -4.31 -21.97 -5.91
C ARG A 38 -3.97 -23.47 -6.00
N PRO A 39 -4.76 -24.28 -6.72
CA PRO A 39 -4.52 -25.72 -6.82
C PRO A 39 -3.13 -26.07 -7.41
N PHE A 40 -2.52 -25.16 -8.18
CA PHE A 40 -1.20 -25.32 -8.81
C PHE A 40 -0.05 -24.63 -8.06
N GLU A 41 -0.21 -24.35 -6.77
CA GLU A 41 0.93 -23.91 -5.96
C GLU A 41 2.01 -25.00 -5.85
N PRO A 42 3.31 -24.64 -5.81
CA PRO A 42 4.42 -25.60 -5.74
C PRO A 42 4.28 -26.61 -4.60
N LEU A 43 3.69 -26.19 -3.48
CA LEU A 43 3.44 -27.04 -2.31
C LEU A 43 2.39 -28.13 -2.58
N ASN A 44 1.34 -27.83 -3.34
CA ASN A 44 0.31 -28.81 -3.72
C ASN A 44 0.87 -29.84 -4.70
N LEU A 45 1.73 -29.42 -5.64
CA LEU A 45 2.40 -30.32 -6.58
C LEU A 45 3.34 -31.29 -5.85
N ALA A 46 4.15 -30.78 -4.92
CA ALA A 46 5.02 -31.61 -4.08
C ALA A 46 4.19 -32.57 -3.20
N GLY A 47 3.06 -32.10 -2.66
CA GLY A 47 2.11 -32.90 -1.90
C GLY A 47 1.52 -34.04 -2.73
N LEU A 48 1.03 -33.77 -3.94
CA LEU A 48 0.48 -34.77 -4.85
C LEU A 48 1.50 -35.83 -5.26
N LEU A 49 2.75 -35.43 -5.56
CA LEU A 49 3.84 -36.38 -5.84
C LEU A 49 4.12 -37.28 -4.64
N THR A 50 4.13 -36.71 -3.43
CA THR A 50 4.31 -37.45 -2.18
C THR A 50 3.18 -38.45 -1.96
N LEU A 51 1.93 -38.03 -2.15
CA LEU A 51 0.76 -38.91 -2.06
C LEU A 51 0.84 -40.05 -3.07
N GLY A 52 1.27 -39.78 -4.30
CA GLY A 52 1.49 -40.79 -5.34
C GLY A 52 2.56 -41.81 -4.95
N ALA A 53 3.69 -41.36 -4.38
CA ALA A 53 4.76 -42.25 -3.91
C ALA A 53 4.30 -43.15 -2.74
N VAL A 54 3.54 -42.60 -1.80
CA VAL A 54 2.95 -43.36 -0.69
C VAL A 54 1.90 -44.34 -1.21
N ALA A 55 1.01 -43.91 -2.11
CA ALA A 55 0.03 -44.78 -2.77
C ALA A 55 0.69 -45.96 -3.49
N PHE A 56 1.77 -45.71 -4.22
CA PHE A 56 2.53 -46.75 -4.92
C PHE A 56 3.14 -47.77 -3.95
N SER A 57 3.62 -47.33 -2.79
CA SER A 57 4.18 -48.22 -1.77
C SER A 57 3.14 -49.14 -1.12
N MET A 58 1.85 -48.78 -1.14
CA MET A 58 0.76 -49.58 -0.55
C MET A 58 0.59 -50.95 -1.23
N ARG A 59 1.15 -51.14 -2.43
CA ARG A 59 1.17 -52.45 -3.11
C ARG A 59 2.00 -53.51 -2.38
N TYR A 60 2.87 -53.08 -1.47
CA TYR A 60 3.78 -53.94 -0.71
C TYR A 60 3.29 -54.23 0.72
N TYR A 61 2.14 -53.69 1.10
CA TYR A 61 1.54 -53.95 2.41
C TYR A 61 0.95 -55.35 2.45
N ASP A 62 0.82 -55.91 3.67
CA ASP A 62 0.09 -57.15 3.90
C ASP A 62 -1.35 -57.01 3.36
N PRO A 63 -1.83 -57.93 2.51
CA PRO A 63 -3.19 -57.90 1.95
C PRO A 63 -4.29 -57.68 3.01
N ALA A 64 -4.11 -58.21 4.22
CA ALA A 64 -5.07 -58.05 5.31
C ALA A 64 -5.21 -56.60 5.81
N ARG A 65 -4.16 -55.77 5.66
CA ARG A 65 -4.10 -54.38 6.15
C ARG A 65 -4.24 -53.34 5.03
N GLN A 66 -4.16 -53.77 3.78
CA GLN A 66 -4.12 -52.89 2.61
C GLN A 66 -5.39 -52.02 2.48
N ALA A 67 -6.56 -52.58 2.76
CA ALA A 67 -7.83 -51.83 2.71
C ALA A 67 -7.84 -50.65 3.73
N ALA A 68 -7.41 -50.91 4.97
CA ALA A 68 -7.32 -49.87 6.00
C ALA A 68 -6.29 -48.78 5.63
N ALA A 69 -5.17 -49.18 5.03
CA ALA A 69 -4.13 -48.26 4.58
C ALA A 69 -4.62 -47.33 3.46
N TRP A 70 -5.38 -47.84 2.48
CA TRP A 70 -6.00 -47.04 1.43
C TRP A 70 -7.03 -46.05 1.97
N VAL A 71 -7.84 -46.45 2.96
CA VAL A 71 -8.81 -45.56 3.61
C VAL A 71 -8.10 -44.41 4.31
N LEU A 72 -7.06 -44.69 5.11
CA LEU A 72 -6.29 -43.65 5.81
C LEU A 72 -5.59 -42.70 4.85
N LEU A 73 -4.96 -43.22 3.79
CA LEU A 73 -4.32 -42.40 2.77
C LEU A 73 -5.34 -41.55 2.01
N GLY A 74 -6.51 -42.11 1.68
CA GLY A 74 -7.60 -41.38 1.04
C GLY A 74 -8.11 -40.23 1.90
N LEU A 75 -8.37 -40.50 3.19
CA LEU A 75 -8.78 -39.48 4.14
C LEU A 75 -7.70 -38.39 4.29
N PHE A 76 -6.42 -38.78 4.38
CA PHE A 76 -5.31 -37.82 4.50
C PHE A 76 -5.23 -36.94 3.25
N SER A 77 -5.38 -37.54 2.07
CA SER A 77 -5.37 -36.85 0.78
C SER A 77 -6.50 -35.83 0.70
N VAL A 78 -7.73 -36.23 1.05
CA VAL A 78 -8.89 -35.34 1.07
C VAL A 78 -8.68 -34.20 2.06
N GLY A 79 -8.19 -34.49 3.27
CA GLY A 79 -7.85 -33.47 4.27
C GLY A 79 -6.83 -32.48 3.72
N PHE A 80 -5.70 -32.95 3.20
CA PHE A 80 -4.64 -32.13 2.63
C PHE A 80 -5.13 -31.25 1.46
N LEU A 81 -5.85 -31.83 0.50
CA LEU A 81 -6.37 -31.09 -0.66
C LEU A 81 -7.45 -30.07 -0.25
N SER A 82 -8.28 -30.38 0.75
CA SER A 82 -9.32 -29.47 1.22
C SER A 82 -8.76 -28.16 1.80
N LEU A 83 -7.55 -28.20 2.37
CA LEU A 83 -6.85 -27.00 2.88
C LEU A 83 -6.52 -25.99 1.76
N SER A 84 -6.47 -26.43 0.50
CA SER A 84 -6.27 -25.53 -0.64
C SER A 84 -7.55 -24.89 -1.17
N LEU A 85 -8.72 -25.41 -0.80
CA LEU A 85 -10.01 -25.04 -1.39
C LEU A 85 -10.86 -24.13 -0.50
N TRP A 86 -10.52 -24.00 0.78
CA TRP A 86 -11.40 -23.35 1.75
C TRP A 86 -11.25 -21.82 1.81
N PRO A 87 -12.36 -21.07 1.86
CA PRO A 87 -12.33 -19.63 2.00
C PRO A 87 -11.86 -19.20 3.40
N PRO A 88 -11.32 -17.97 3.56
CA PRO A 88 -10.75 -17.47 4.82
C PRO A 88 -11.69 -17.51 6.05
N ARG A 89 -13.00 -17.63 5.83
CA ARG A 89 -14.02 -17.72 6.88
C ARG A 89 -13.98 -19.04 7.66
N MET A 90 -13.34 -20.10 7.14
CA MET A 90 -13.32 -21.44 7.74
C MET A 90 -12.01 -21.78 8.48
N ARG A 91 -11.25 -20.76 8.92
CA ARG A 91 -9.94 -20.95 9.60
C ARG A 91 -9.94 -21.91 10.79
N ARG A 92 -11.03 -21.99 11.57
CA ARG A 92 -11.13 -22.95 12.69
C ARG A 92 -11.14 -24.39 12.19
N VAL A 93 -11.85 -24.65 11.09
CA VAL A 93 -11.93 -25.97 10.46
C VAL A 93 -10.58 -26.31 9.83
N GLU A 94 -9.93 -25.34 9.19
CA GLU A 94 -8.58 -25.49 8.62
C GLU A 94 -7.55 -25.93 9.67
N HIS A 95 -7.52 -25.24 10.82
CA HIS A 95 -6.63 -25.62 11.93
C HIS A 95 -6.95 -26.99 12.51
N ALA A 96 -8.24 -27.35 12.59
CA ALA A 96 -8.65 -28.68 13.05
C ALA A 96 -8.16 -29.78 12.09
N VAL A 97 -8.28 -29.58 10.77
CA VAL A 97 -7.75 -30.53 9.78
C VAL A 97 -6.23 -30.64 9.89
N ILE A 98 -5.51 -29.53 9.98
CA ILE A 98 -4.04 -29.54 10.17
C ILE A 98 -3.67 -30.34 11.42
N ALA A 99 -4.43 -30.24 12.51
CA ALA A 99 -4.17 -30.99 13.73
C ALA A 99 -4.46 -32.51 13.62
N ILE A 100 -5.38 -32.91 12.74
CA ILE A 100 -5.79 -34.32 12.56
C ILE A 100 -4.88 -35.08 11.58
N LEU A 101 -4.38 -34.42 10.52
CA LEU A 101 -3.49 -35.02 9.52
C LEU A 101 -2.31 -35.84 10.08
N PRO A 102 -1.54 -35.39 11.09
CA PRO A 102 -0.40 -36.17 11.58
C PRO A 102 -0.87 -37.43 12.31
N ALA A 103 -2.03 -37.43 12.97
CA ALA A 103 -2.58 -38.63 13.59
C ALA A 103 -2.91 -39.71 12.54
N MET A 104 -3.39 -39.31 11.37
CA MET A 104 -3.69 -40.22 10.26
C MET A 104 -2.43 -40.79 9.63
N ALA A 105 -1.39 -39.96 9.46
CA ALA A 105 -0.08 -40.41 9.01
C ALA A 105 0.56 -41.38 10.02
N LEU A 106 0.49 -41.09 11.33
CA LEU A 106 0.98 -41.97 12.38
C LEU A 106 0.19 -43.30 12.44
N ALA A 107 -1.12 -43.26 12.25
CA ALA A 107 -1.95 -44.47 12.16
C ALA A 107 -1.57 -45.34 10.95
N LEU A 108 -1.25 -44.72 9.82
CA LEU A 108 -0.76 -45.40 8.62
C LEU A 108 0.61 -46.06 8.88
N ILE A 109 1.52 -45.35 9.56
CA ILE A 109 2.81 -45.90 9.99
C ILE A 109 2.62 -47.08 10.96
N ALA A 110 1.65 -46.99 11.89
CA ALA A 110 1.39 -48.07 12.84
C ALA A 110 0.81 -49.35 12.19
N LEU A 111 0.18 -49.24 11.02
CA LEU A 111 -0.36 -50.40 10.28
C LEU A 111 0.74 -51.28 9.66
N ASP A 112 1.82 -50.68 9.17
CA ASP A 112 3.02 -51.40 8.75
C ASP A 112 4.27 -50.68 9.31
N PRO A 113 4.66 -50.98 10.56
CA PRO A 113 5.69 -50.25 11.31
C PRO A 113 7.12 -50.34 10.76
N LYS A 114 7.31 -50.75 9.51
CA LYS A 114 8.61 -50.83 8.86
C LYS A 114 9.05 -49.44 8.38
N PRO A 115 10.36 -49.21 8.23
CA PRO A 115 10.85 -48.01 7.55
C PRO A 115 10.31 -48.01 6.11
N GLY A 116 9.32 -47.15 5.86
CA GLY A 116 8.64 -47.04 4.59
C GLY A 116 8.53 -45.59 4.14
N THR A 117 7.69 -45.34 3.15
CA THR A 117 7.44 -44.01 2.57
C THR A 117 6.41 -43.20 3.36
N ALA A 118 5.60 -43.84 4.23
CA ALA A 118 4.54 -43.19 5.01
C ALA A 118 5.01 -41.99 5.86
N PRO A 119 6.19 -41.99 6.51
CA PRO A 119 6.67 -40.83 7.27
C PRO A 119 6.91 -39.57 6.42
N VAL A 120 7.03 -39.69 5.08
CA VAL A 120 7.10 -38.51 4.19
C VAL A 120 5.81 -37.68 4.28
N LEU A 121 4.67 -38.26 4.66
CA LEU A 121 3.43 -37.51 4.94
C LEU A 121 3.60 -36.50 6.09
N LEU A 122 4.47 -36.80 7.06
CA LEU A 122 4.78 -35.87 8.16
C LEU A 122 5.64 -34.68 7.68
N VAL A 123 6.45 -34.89 6.62
CA VAL A 123 7.26 -33.83 5.99
C VAL A 123 6.38 -32.80 5.29
N ILE A 124 5.39 -33.26 4.50
CA ILE A 124 4.46 -32.32 3.85
C ILE A 124 3.51 -31.67 4.86
N TRP A 125 3.11 -32.38 5.92
CA TRP A 125 2.29 -31.83 6.99
C TRP A 125 2.99 -30.67 7.71
N ILE A 126 4.27 -30.83 8.08
CA ILE A 126 4.98 -29.77 8.82
C ILE A 126 5.14 -28.50 7.98
N ALA A 127 5.30 -28.62 6.67
CA ALA A 127 5.34 -27.47 5.76
C ALA A 127 4.02 -26.67 5.82
N VAL A 128 2.88 -27.36 5.85
CA VAL A 128 1.56 -26.72 5.99
C VAL A 128 1.40 -26.10 7.39
N ALA A 129 1.79 -26.82 8.45
CA ALA A 129 1.70 -26.32 9.82
C ALA A 129 2.57 -25.06 10.04
N PHE A 130 3.79 -25.00 9.48
CA PHE A 130 4.65 -23.80 9.53
C PHE A 130 4.16 -22.67 8.63
N SER A 131 3.33 -23.00 7.64
CA SER A 131 2.51 -22.00 7.00
C SER A 131 1.54 -21.46 8.08
N ASP A 132 0.52 -22.18 8.50
CA ASP A 132 -0.61 -21.51 9.16
C ASP A 132 -0.44 -21.22 10.66
N TRP A 133 0.40 -21.97 11.36
CA TRP A 133 0.64 -21.80 12.78
C TRP A 133 1.85 -20.91 13.08
N SER A 134 1.93 -20.41 14.31
CA SER A 134 3.13 -19.71 14.76
C SER A 134 4.31 -20.70 14.83
N PRO A 135 5.54 -20.27 14.54
CA PRO A 135 6.70 -21.16 14.54
C PRO A 135 6.85 -21.94 15.86
N ARG A 136 6.53 -21.31 17.00
CA ARG A 136 6.57 -21.95 18.32
C ARG A 136 5.61 -23.13 18.42
N VAL A 137 4.35 -22.93 18.01
CA VAL A 137 3.31 -23.98 18.07
C VAL A 137 3.64 -25.11 17.09
N ALA A 138 4.10 -24.77 15.88
CA ALA A 138 4.48 -25.77 14.89
C ALA A 138 5.71 -26.60 15.33
N THR A 139 6.72 -25.99 15.96
CA THR A 139 7.87 -26.71 16.53
C THR A 139 7.45 -27.63 17.69
N MET A 140 6.56 -27.18 18.57
CA MET A 140 6.04 -28.03 19.64
C MET A 140 5.26 -29.24 19.09
N ALA A 141 4.44 -29.02 18.07
CA ALA A 141 3.69 -30.08 17.40
C ALA A 141 4.63 -31.07 16.69
N LEU A 142 5.68 -30.59 16.03
CA LEU A 142 6.72 -31.44 15.42
C LEU A 142 7.36 -32.37 16.45
N ILE A 143 7.83 -31.82 17.57
CA ILE A 143 8.48 -32.62 18.63
C ILE A 143 7.53 -33.69 19.17
N LEU A 144 6.26 -33.34 19.39
CA LEU A 144 5.24 -34.28 19.86
C LEU A 144 5.02 -35.42 18.85
N VAL A 145 4.82 -35.07 17.57
CA VAL A 145 4.56 -36.03 16.49
C VAL A 145 5.75 -36.97 16.29
N ASP A 146 6.98 -36.44 16.30
CA ASP A 146 8.19 -37.25 16.14
C ASP A 146 8.45 -38.15 17.35
N THR A 147 8.06 -37.71 18.55
CA THR A 147 8.11 -38.54 19.76
C THR A 147 7.15 -39.72 19.63
N VAL A 148 5.92 -39.50 19.16
CA VAL A 148 4.96 -40.59 18.91
C VAL A 148 5.45 -41.52 17.81
N TYR A 149 6.02 -40.97 16.74
CA TYR A 149 6.63 -41.76 15.67
C TYR A 149 7.76 -42.67 16.19
N TYR A 150 8.66 -42.13 17.02
CA TYR A 150 9.71 -42.91 17.68
C TYR A 150 9.14 -44.05 18.53
N LEU A 151 8.08 -43.77 19.32
CA LEU A 151 7.45 -44.78 20.17
C LEU A 151 6.83 -45.92 19.36
N ILE A 152 6.20 -45.60 18.21
CA ILE A 152 5.64 -46.60 17.28
C ILE A 152 6.76 -47.50 16.75
N LEU A 153 7.86 -46.92 16.23
CA LEU A 153 8.98 -47.71 15.70
C LEU A 153 9.65 -48.58 16.78
N LYS A 154 9.81 -48.04 17.99
CA LYS A 154 10.48 -48.77 19.07
C LYS A 154 9.64 -49.91 19.62
N HIS A 155 8.37 -49.65 19.96
CA HIS A 155 7.56 -50.60 20.72
C HIS A 155 6.61 -51.44 19.86
N VAL A 156 6.20 -50.94 18.70
CA VAL A 156 5.28 -51.68 17.80
C VAL A 156 6.07 -52.44 16.74
N ALA A 157 7.10 -51.83 16.16
CA ALA A 157 7.90 -52.45 15.10
C ALA A 157 9.04 -53.34 15.61
N GLY A 158 9.51 -53.11 16.84
CA GLY A 158 10.78 -53.67 17.30
C GLY A 158 11.96 -53.25 16.42
N PHE A 159 11.88 -52.08 15.79
CA PHE A 159 12.88 -51.63 14.82
C PHE A 159 14.22 -51.39 15.53
N GLY A 160 15.33 -51.85 14.95
CA GLY A 160 16.64 -51.82 15.61
C GLY A 160 17.27 -50.42 15.73
N ALA A 161 16.86 -49.47 14.88
CA ALA A 161 17.44 -48.13 14.84
C ALA A 161 16.38 -47.00 14.73
N PRO A 162 15.38 -46.92 15.65
CA PRO A 162 14.25 -46.01 15.54
C PRO A 162 14.69 -44.55 15.59
N LEU A 163 15.74 -44.26 16.38
CA LEU A 163 16.32 -42.92 16.47
C LEU A 163 16.87 -42.44 15.12
N MET A 164 17.56 -43.30 14.37
CA MET A 164 18.13 -42.92 13.08
C MET A 164 17.04 -42.58 12.06
N SER A 165 15.96 -43.35 12.04
CA SER A 165 14.82 -43.06 11.16
C SER A 165 14.17 -41.71 11.50
N VAL A 166 13.90 -41.47 12.79
CA VAL A 166 13.32 -40.20 13.25
C VAL A 166 14.24 -39.03 12.91
N LEU A 167 15.55 -39.14 13.14
CA LEU A 167 16.51 -38.08 12.80
C LEU A 167 16.55 -37.75 11.31
N ILE A 168 16.47 -38.74 10.43
CA ILE A 168 16.44 -38.53 8.98
C ILE A 168 15.18 -37.73 8.59
N PHE A 169 14.01 -38.16 9.05
CA PHE A 169 12.75 -37.46 8.75
C PHE A 169 12.65 -36.10 9.42
N ALA A 170 13.15 -35.95 10.65
CA ALA A 170 13.30 -34.66 11.34
C ALA A 170 14.19 -33.69 10.53
N GLY A 171 15.26 -34.18 9.90
CA GLY A 171 16.07 -33.40 8.98
C GLY A 171 15.27 -32.88 7.77
N PHE A 172 14.49 -33.76 7.11
CA PHE A 172 13.61 -33.36 6.01
C PHE A 172 12.49 -32.43 6.44
N GLN A 173 11.89 -32.66 7.61
CA GLN A 173 10.87 -31.81 8.22
C GLN A 173 11.43 -30.42 8.54
N ALA A 174 12.63 -30.33 9.12
CA ALA A 174 13.31 -29.08 9.39
C ALA A 174 13.63 -28.32 8.10
N PHE A 175 14.09 -29.02 7.05
CA PHE A 175 14.31 -28.44 5.74
C PHE A 175 13.00 -27.87 5.15
N ALA A 176 11.92 -28.65 5.16
CA ALA A 176 10.61 -28.23 4.66
C ALA A 176 10.05 -27.02 5.43
N ALA A 177 10.17 -27.03 6.76
CA ALA A 177 9.78 -25.93 7.63
C ALA A 177 10.58 -24.65 7.35
N LEU A 178 11.90 -24.77 7.16
CA LEU A 178 12.77 -23.65 6.85
C LEU A 178 12.48 -23.06 5.47
N CYS A 179 12.27 -23.90 4.45
CA CYS A 179 11.85 -23.48 3.12
C CYS A 179 10.52 -22.71 3.18
N MET A 180 9.53 -23.21 3.93
CA MET A 180 8.24 -22.53 4.09
C MET A 180 8.40 -21.18 4.82
N HIS A 181 9.24 -21.14 5.86
CA HIS A 181 9.53 -19.91 6.61
C HIS A 181 10.17 -18.84 5.72
N TYR A 182 11.21 -19.20 4.96
CA TYR A 182 11.87 -18.28 4.03
C TYR A 182 10.94 -17.85 2.90
N ALA A 183 10.15 -18.76 2.33
CA ALA A 183 9.19 -18.41 1.28
C ALA A 183 8.18 -17.36 1.77
N ARG A 184 7.61 -17.53 2.97
CA ARG A 184 6.70 -16.55 3.57
C ARG A 184 7.38 -15.23 3.91
N SER A 185 8.60 -15.28 4.44
CA SER A 185 9.36 -14.07 4.76
C SER A 185 9.66 -13.26 3.50
N ALA A 186 10.08 -13.94 2.43
CA ALA A 186 10.33 -13.35 1.13
C ALA A 186 9.07 -12.74 0.51
N GLU A 187 7.93 -13.44 0.55
CA GLU A 187 6.66 -12.92 0.03
C GLU A 187 6.23 -11.65 0.78
N ARG A 188 6.28 -11.65 2.12
CA ARG A 188 5.99 -10.47 2.94
C ARG A 188 6.91 -9.30 2.63
N THR A 189 8.20 -9.58 2.42
CA THR A 189 9.20 -8.56 2.10
C THR A 189 8.95 -7.97 0.71
N ARG A 190 8.60 -8.81 -0.27
CA ARG A 190 8.24 -8.38 -1.63
C ARG A 190 6.96 -7.55 -1.64
N ASP A 191 5.96 -7.92 -0.85
CA ASP A 191 4.73 -7.16 -0.69
C ASP A 191 4.97 -5.81 0.01
N ALA A 192 5.87 -5.77 1.01
CA ALA A 192 6.26 -4.51 1.63
C ALA A 192 7.03 -3.61 0.66
N LEU A 193 7.98 -4.17 -0.10
CA LEU A 193 8.79 -3.44 -1.07
C LEU A 193 7.94 -2.89 -2.21
N SER A 194 6.96 -3.66 -2.70
CA SER A 194 6.07 -3.20 -3.77
C SER A 194 5.20 -2.02 -3.32
N ARG A 195 4.73 -2.02 -2.07
CA ARG A 195 4.00 -0.90 -1.47
C ARG A 195 4.88 0.35 -1.36
N VAL A 196 6.08 0.22 -0.80
CA VAL A 196 7.02 1.35 -0.66
C VAL A 196 7.42 1.92 -2.03
N ASN A 197 7.64 1.06 -3.03
CA ASN A 197 7.96 1.52 -4.38
C ASN A 197 6.79 2.29 -5.01
N ALA A 198 5.56 1.81 -4.84
CA ALA A 198 4.36 2.53 -5.30
C ALA A 198 4.23 3.91 -4.63
N ASP A 199 4.43 3.99 -3.31
CA ASP A 199 4.39 5.26 -2.56
C ASP A 199 5.49 6.23 -3.02
N LEU A 200 6.70 5.72 -3.30
CA LEU A 200 7.83 6.50 -3.78
C LEU A 200 7.60 7.05 -5.19
N LEU A 201 7.05 6.23 -6.10
CA LEU A 201 6.70 6.66 -7.45
C LEU A 201 5.62 7.75 -7.43
N ALA A 202 4.58 7.58 -6.60
CA ALA A 202 3.55 8.60 -6.41
C ALA A 202 4.15 9.92 -5.88
N THR A 203 5.02 9.85 -4.87
CA THR A 203 5.66 11.03 -4.28
C THR A 203 6.59 11.73 -5.28
N ARG A 204 7.33 10.97 -6.12
CA ARG A 204 8.18 11.56 -7.17
C ARG A 204 7.38 12.30 -8.23
N ALA A 205 6.24 11.76 -8.65
CA ALA A 205 5.37 12.45 -9.60
C ALA A 205 4.88 13.79 -9.03
N LEU A 206 4.41 13.78 -7.77
CA LEU A 206 3.97 15.00 -7.08
C LEU A 206 5.07 16.07 -6.98
N LEU A 207 6.29 15.67 -6.59
CA LEU A 207 7.41 16.61 -6.47
C LEU A 207 7.87 17.15 -7.83
N ALA A 208 7.86 16.31 -8.88
CA ALA A 208 8.27 16.73 -10.21
C ALA A 208 7.30 17.76 -10.82
N ASP A 209 5.99 17.57 -10.62
CA ASP A 209 4.99 18.52 -11.14
C ASP A 209 4.97 19.80 -10.32
N SER A 210 5.06 19.71 -8.99
CA SER A 210 5.20 20.89 -8.11
C SER A 210 6.43 21.74 -8.45
N ALA A 211 7.58 21.10 -8.71
CA ALA A 211 8.80 21.81 -9.10
C ALA A 211 8.66 22.50 -10.47
N ARG A 212 7.98 21.88 -11.44
CA ARG A 212 7.73 22.47 -12.76
C ARG A 212 6.82 23.69 -12.66
N ASP A 213 5.77 23.63 -11.83
CA ASP A 213 4.83 24.74 -11.67
C ASP A 213 5.42 25.90 -10.87
N ALA A 214 6.21 25.60 -9.83
CA ALA A 214 6.97 26.61 -9.10
C ALA A 214 7.92 27.37 -10.03
N GLU A 215 8.57 26.67 -10.95
CA GLU A 215 9.46 27.28 -11.94
C GLU A 215 8.69 28.14 -12.95
N ARG A 216 7.53 27.68 -13.45
CA ARG A 216 6.66 28.48 -14.33
C ARG A 216 6.23 29.80 -13.67
N LEU A 217 5.80 29.75 -12.41
CA LEU A 217 5.41 30.93 -11.64
C LEU A 217 6.58 31.87 -11.35
N ARG A 218 7.77 31.31 -11.09
CA ARG A 218 9.01 32.08 -10.93
C ARG A 218 9.34 32.84 -12.21
N VAL A 219 9.32 32.16 -13.35
CA VAL A 219 9.58 32.75 -14.68
C VAL A 219 8.55 33.83 -15.02
N ALA A 220 7.26 33.60 -14.74
CA ALA A 220 6.22 34.60 -14.97
C ALA A 220 6.44 35.89 -14.16
N ARG A 221 6.85 35.77 -12.89
CA ARG A 221 7.19 36.92 -12.03
C ARG A 221 8.44 37.63 -12.51
N GLU A 222 9.50 36.89 -12.81
CA GLU A 222 10.77 37.46 -13.30
C GLU A 222 10.56 38.22 -14.63
N LEU A 223 9.75 37.69 -15.54
CA LEU A 223 9.36 38.38 -16.78
C LEU A 223 8.55 39.65 -16.50
N HIS A 224 7.56 39.59 -15.59
CA HIS A 224 6.76 40.77 -15.24
C HIS A 224 7.60 41.89 -14.61
N ASP A 225 8.44 41.54 -13.64
CA ASP A 225 9.21 42.51 -12.88
C ASP A 225 10.32 43.15 -13.72
N VAL A 226 11.08 42.33 -14.47
CA VAL A 226 12.23 42.84 -15.22
C VAL A 226 11.80 43.49 -16.53
N ALA A 227 10.92 42.84 -17.31
CA ALA A 227 10.55 43.34 -18.62
C ALA A 227 9.41 44.37 -18.54
N GLY A 228 8.42 44.16 -17.68
CA GLY A 228 7.29 45.08 -17.50
C GLY A 228 7.71 46.46 -17.01
N HIS A 229 8.56 46.54 -15.98
CA HIS A 229 9.04 47.83 -15.46
C HIS A 229 9.95 48.55 -16.47
N LYS A 230 10.89 47.84 -17.11
CA LYS A 230 11.82 48.44 -18.08
C LYS A 230 11.10 48.98 -19.31
N LEU A 231 10.12 48.24 -19.86
CA LEU A 231 9.33 48.70 -20.99
C LEU A 231 8.40 49.86 -20.63
N THR A 232 7.84 49.87 -19.42
CA THR A 232 7.03 50.99 -18.93
C THR A 232 7.89 52.26 -18.80
N ALA A 233 9.08 52.15 -18.22
CA ALA A 233 10.02 53.27 -18.11
C ALA A 233 10.50 53.76 -19.50
N LEU A 234 10.81 52.84 -20.41
CA LEU A 234 11.18 53.17 -21.80
C LEU A 234 10.06 53.97 -22.49
N ARG A 235 8.81 53.54 -22.33
CA ARG A 235 7.65 54.20 -22.91
C ARG A 235 7.41 55.60 -22.33
N LEU A 236 7.59 55.79 -21.02
CA LEU A 236 7.52 57.11 -20.39
C LEU A 236 8.61 58.05 -20.93
N ASN A 237 9.84 57.57 -21.09
CA ASN A 237 10.94 58.34 -21.68
C ASN A 237 10.67 58.71 -23.16
N LEU A 238 10.14 57.77 -23.95
CA LEU A 238 9.79 58.00 -25.35
C LEU A 238 8.66 59.03 -25.49
N ARG A 239 7.68 59.01 -24.57
CA ARG A 239 6.60 60.00 -24.52
C ARG A 239 7.11 61.39 -24.16
N ALA A 240 8.00 61.49 -23.17
CA ALA A 240 8.64 62.76 -22.80
C ALA A 240 9.48 63.33 -23.97
N LEU A 241 10.20 62.47 -24.70
CA LEU A 241 10.93 62.87 -25.92
C LEU A 241 9.98 63.33 -27.03
N GLY A 242 8.78 62.75 -27.14
CA GLY A 242 7.78 63.19 -28.11
C GLY A 242 7.20 64.59 -27.83
N GLU A 243 7.25 65.06 -26.57
CA GLU A 243 6.81 66.38 -26.14
C GLU A 243 7.92 67.44 -26.20
N ASP A 244 9.20 67.03 -26.34
CA ASP A 244 10.34 67.93 -26.52
C ASP A 244 10.32 68.59 -27.91
N PRO A 245 10.34 69.93 -28.03
CA PRO A 245 10.32 70.63 -29.31
C PRO A 245 11.42 70.21 -30.30
N ALA A 246 12.56 69.71 -29.82
CA ALA A 246 13.67 69.25 -30.66
C ALA A 246 13.38 67.90 -31.34
N PHE A 247 12.50 67.09 -30.77
CA PHE A 247 12.15 65.75 -31.24
C PHE A 247 10.66 65.62 -31.61
N ALA A 248 9.86 66.65 -31.35
CA ALA A 248 8.45 66.74 -31.68
C ALA A 248 8.26 66.53 -33.19
N GLY A 249 7.59 65.43 -33.56
CA GLY A 249 7.31 65.06 -34.95
C GLY A 249 8.32 64.12 -35.60
N HIS A 250 9.40 63.71 -34.92
CA HIS A 250 10.35 62.74 -35.48
C HIS A 250 9.69 61.35 -35.59
N PRO A 251 9.55 60.77 -36.80
CA PRO A 251 8.78 59.53 -37.00
C PRO A 251 9.37 58.33 -36.24
N GLN A 252 10.68 58.30 -36.00
CA GLN A 252 11.35 57.22 -35.28
C GLN A 252 10.97 57.16 -33.78
N VAL A 253 10.72 58.30 -33.13
CA VAL A 253 10.31 58.34 -31.71
C VAL A 253 8.89 57.78 -31.57
N ARG A 254 7.99 58.13 -32.49
CA ARG A 254 6.63 57.56 -32.57
C ARG A 254 6.63 56.05 -32.81
N ILE A 255 7.47 55.58 -33.74
CA ILE A 255 7.61 54.15 -34.04
C ILE A 255 8.15 53.39 -32.83
N ALA A 256 9.16 53.95 -32.14
CA ALA A 256 9.71 53.35 -30.93
C ALA A 256 8.69 53.28 -29.78
N GLU A 257 7.86 54.32 -29.60
CA GLU A 257 6.79 54.33 -28.60
C GLU A 257 5.76 53.23 -28.92
N GLN A 258 5.33 53.13 -30.18
CA GLN A 258 4.37 52.12 -30.63
C GLN A 258 4.92 50.70 -30.42
N LEU A 259 6.14 50.41 -30.88
CA LEU A 259 6.79 49.11 -30.70
C LEU A 259 6.95 48.75 -29.23
N SER A 260 7.29 49.72 -28.36
CA SER A 260 7.37 49.49 -26.91
C SER A 260 6.01 49.12 -26.30
N GLY A 261 4.92 49.67 -26.84
CA GLY A 261 3.55 49.36 -26.43
C GLY A 261 3.10 47.96 -26.87
N GLU A 262 3.44 47.58 -28.10
CA GLU A 262 3.18 46.24 -28.64
C GLU A 262 3.95 45.16 -27.85
N LEU A 263 5.25 45.37 -27.63
CA LEU A 263 6.09 44.48 -26.80
C LEU A 263 5.55 44.34 -25.36
N LEU A 264 5.06 45.42 -24.76
CA LEU A 264 4.45 45.37 -23.43
C LEU A 264 3.17 44.51 -23.45
N GLY A 265 2.37 44.63 -24.52
CA GLY A 265 1.19 43.79 -24.75
C GLY A 265 1.53 42.31 -24.90
N ASP A 266 2.53 42.00 -25.72
CA ASP A 266 3.00 40.63 -25.95
C ASP A 266 3.55 39.98 -24.68
N ILE A 267 4.34 40.71 -23.88
CA ILE A 267 4.83 40.20 -22.59
C ILE A 267 3.67 39.98 -21.62
N ARG A 268 2.67 40.88 -21.61
CA ARG A 268 1.47 40.70 -20.79
C ARG A 268 0.72 39.44 -21.20
N ASN A 269 0.59 39.17 -22.50
CA ASN A 269 -0.04 37.97 -23.03
C ASN A 269 0.75 36.69 -22.70
N VAL A 270 2.08 36.72 -22.75
CA VAL A 270 2.93 35.57 -22.37
C VAL A 270 2.88 35.32 -20.87
N VAL A 271 2.98 36.35 -20.03
CA VAL A 271 2.83 36.24 -18.57
C VAL A 271 1.43 35.76 -18.22
N GLN A 272 0.41 36.26 -18.93
CA GLN A 272 -0.97 35.83 -18.76
C GLN A 272 -1.13 34.37 -19.18
N ALA A 273 -0.57 33.90 -20.30
CA ALA A 273 -0.58 32.48 -20.70
C ALA A 273 0.20 31.57 -19.74
N LEU A 274 1.28 32.05 -19.13
CA LEU A 274 2.02 31.34 -18.08
C LEU A 274 1.27 31.30 -16.73
N ARG A 275 0.38 32.27 -16.46
CA ARG A 275 -0.51 32.34 -15.28
C ARG A 275 -1.87 31.67 -15.50
N ASP A 276 -2.34 31.64 -16.75
CA ASP A 276 -3.58 31.06 -17.26
C ASP A 276 -3.38 29.63 -17.78
N GLY A 277 -2.18 29.07 -17.61
CA GLY A 277 -2.07 27.61 -17.53
C GLY A 277 -3.03 27.18 -16.44
N GLU A 278 -4.16 26.58 -16.85
CA GLU A 278 -5.32 26.25 -16.02
C GLU A 278 -4.83 25.81 -14.64
N GLY A 279 -5.10 26.61 -13.60
CA GLY A 279 -4.56 26.37 -12.26
C GLY A 279 -4.70 24.89 -11.91
N LEU A 280 -3.64 24.27 -11.38
CA LEU A 280 -3.47 22.82 -11.15
C LEU A 280 -4.66 21.99 -11.65
N ASP A 281 -4.52 21.34 -12.80
CA ASP A 281 -5.54 20.46 -13.40
C ASP A 281 -5.87 19.29 -12.44
N LEU A 282 -6.72 19.62 -11.48
CA LEU A 282 -7.06 18.78 -10.34
C LEU A 282 -7.90 17.61 -10.83
N ALA A 283 -8.68 17.79 -11.89
CA ALA A 283 -9.42 16.73 -12.53
C ALA A 283 -8.47 15.65 -13.06
N THR A 284 -7.46 16.04 -13.85
CA THR A 284 -6.46 15.10 -14.37
C THR A 284 -5.64 14.47 -13.26
N ALA A 285 -5.21 15.24 -12.26
CA ALA A 285 -4.44 14.70 -11.13
C ALA A 285 -5.25 13.70 -10.28
N LEU A 286 -6.53 13.96 -10.02
CA LEU A 286 -7.41 13.05 -9.29
C LEU A 286 -7.74 11.78 -10.09
N HIS A 287 -7.94 11.90 -11.40
CA HIS A 287 -8.09 10.73 -12.27
C HIS A 287 -6.81 9.89 -12.35
N ALA A 288 -5.64 10.53 -12.42
CA ALA A 288 -4.34 9.84 -12.37
C ALA A 288 -4.12 9.11 -11.03
N LEU A 289 -4.57 9.69 -9.91
CA LEU A 289 -4.54 9.03 -8.60
C LEU A 289 -5.45 7.79 -8.53
N ALA A 290 -6.59 7.80 -9.21
CA ALA A 290 -7.52 6.67 -9.24
C ALA A 290 -7.11 5.56 -10.22
N ALA A 291 -6.33 5.87 -11.27
CA ALA A 291 -5.98 4.92 -12.33
C ALA A 291 -5.33 3.59 -11.84
N PRO A 292 -4.44 3.58 -10.84
CA PRO A 292 -3.86 2.34 -10.29
C PRO A 292 -4.85 1.49 -9.48
N MET A 293 -6.00 2.06 -9.08
CA MET A 293 -7.02 1.43 -8.24
C MET A 293 -8.36 1.37 -8.99
N PRO A 294 -8.55 0.43 -9.93
CA PRO A 294 -9.75 0.35 -10.76
C PRO A 294 -11.05 0.03 -9.97
N ARG A 295 -10.92 -0.32 -8.70
CA ARG A 295 -12.02 -0.47 -7.73
C ARG A 295 -11.65 0.20 -6.40
N PRO A 296 -12.46 1.11 -5.87
CA PRO A 296 -13.71 1.65 -6.45
C PRO A 296 -13.46 2.53 -7.68
N ARG A 297 -14.45 2.65 -8.57
CA ARG A 297 -14.41 3.64 -9.66
C ARG A 297 -14.56 5.04 -9.09
N LEU A 298 -13.76 5.99 -9.56
CA LEU A 298 -13.89 7.40 -9.19
C LEU A 298 -14.96 8.08 -10.05
N ARG A 299 -15.98 8.66 -9.40
CA ARG A 299 -16.85 9.68 -9.99
C ARG A 299 -16.43 11.03 -9.42
N LEU A 300 -16.12 11.97 -10.31
CA LEU A 300 -15.59 13.27 -9.96
C LEU A 300 -16.49 14.36 -10.54
N GLU A 301 -16.98 15.24 -9.68
CA GLU A 301 -17.70 16.45 -10.07
C GLU A 301 -16.97 17.65 -9.47
N ILE A 302 -16.38 18.49 -10.33
CA ILE A 302 -15.74 19.74 -9.93
C ILE A 302 -16.55 20.87 -10.54
N ASP A 303 -17.02 21.79 -9.70
CA ASP A 303 -17.75 22.97 -10.15
C ASP A 303 -16.83 23.87 -11.00
N GLU A 304 -17.33 24.40 -12.11
CA GLU A 304 -16.56 25.21 -13.06
C GLU A 304 -15.92 26.45 -12.43
N THR A 305 -16.51 26.94 -11.32
CA THR A 305 -16.02 28.10 -10.57
C THR A 305 -14.83 27.79 -9.66
N VAL A 306 -14.44 26.52 -9.52
CA VAL A 306 -13.30 26.11 -8.71
C VAL A 306 -12.00 26.36 -9.48
N ARG A 307 -11.10 27.12 -8.86
CA ARG A 307 -9.72 27.32 -9.30
C ARG A 307 -8.82 27.22 -8.08
N VAL A 308 -7.93 26.23 -8.04
CA VAL A 308 -6.99 26.03 -6.92
C VAL A 308 -5.63 26.52 -7.36
N THR A 309 -5.21 27.67 -6.84
CA THR A 309 -3.90 28.28 -7.18
C THR A 309 -2.83 28.03 -6.12
N ASP A 310 -3.23 27.66 -4.90
CA ASP A 310 -2.31 27.34 -3.82
C ASP A 310 -1.90 25.85 -3.89
N PRO A 311 -0.61 25.54 -4.09
CA PRO A 311 -0.11 24.17 -4.14
C PRO A 311 -0.39 23.37 -2.85
N ALA A 312 -0.38 24.01 -1.68
CA ALA A 312 -0.62 23.33 -0.41
C ALA A 312 -2.08 22.87 -0.28
N ILE A 313 -3.01 23.68 -0.78
CA ILE A 313 -4.44 23.34 -0.85
C ILE A 313 -4.66 22.20 -1.84
N ALA A 314 -4.04 22.25 -3.02
CA ALA A 314 -4.13 21.18 -4.00
C ALA A 314 -3.55 19.86 -3.47
N GLU A 315 -2.40 19.88 -2.80
CA GLU A 315 -1.83 18.69 -2.16
C GLU A 315 -2.78 18.13 -1.10
N ALA A 316 -3.38 18.99 -0.26
CA ALA A 316 -4.34 18.56 0.76
C ALA A 316 -5.56 17.86 0.13
N LEU A 317 -6.10 18.39 -0.98
CA LEU A 317 -7.22 17.78 -1.71
C LEU A 317 -6.84 16.42 -2.32
N LEU A 318 -5.67 16.34 -2.97
CA LEU A 318 -5.16 15.10 -3.57
C LEU A 318 -4.98 14.01 -2.50
N ARG A 319 -4.39 14.37 -1.35
CA ARG A 319 -4.20 13.45 -0.21
C ARG A 319 -5.54 13.01 0.39
N LEU A 320 -6.51 13.92 0.49
CA LEU A 320 -7.84 13.59 1.01
C LEU A 320 -8.53 12.54 0.13
N VAL A 321 -8.50 12.72 -1.19
CA VAL A 321 -9.08 11.76 -2.14
C VAL A 321 -8.30 10.46 -2.18
N GLN A 322 -6.96 10.51 -2.11
CA GLN A 322 -6.12 9.30 -2.05
C GLN A 322 -6.41 8.44 -0.82
N GLU A 323 -6.52 9.07 0.35
CA GLU A 323 -6.86 8.38 1.60
C GLU A 323 -8.28 7.81 1.53
N ALA A 324 -9.24 8.54 0.95
CA ALA A 324 -10.60 8.05 0.73
C ALA A 324 -10.66 6.86 -0.23
N LEU A 325 -9.95 6.89 -1.36
CA LEU A 325 -9.81 5.76 -2.29
C LEU A 325 -9.22 4.52 -1.60
N THR A 326 -8.16 4.73 -0.82
CA THR A 326 -7.50 3.66 -0.07
C THR A 326 -8.44 3.05 0.96
N ASN A 327 -9.18 3.89 1.70
CA ASN A 327 -10.13 3.44 2.72
C ASN A 327 -11.32 2.69 2.10
N ALA A 328 -11.87 3.19 0.99
CA ALA A 328 -12.96 2.54 0.29
C ALA A 328 -12.54 1.16 -0.25
N ALA A 329 -11.36 1.05 -0.86
CA ALA A 329 -10.82 -0.21 -1.37
C ALA A 329 -10.49 -1.24 -0.27
N ARG A 330 -9.98 -0.79 0.89
CA ARG A 330 -9.53 -1.68 1.97
C ARG A 330 -10.61 -2.06 2.97
N HIS A 331 -11.54 -1.15 3.24
CA HIS A 331 -12.43 -1.25 4.40
C HIS A 331 -13.91 -1.31 4.02
N ALA A 332 -14.31 -0.74 2.88
CA ALA A 332 -15.72 -0.60 2.51
C ALA A 332 -16.21 -1.63 1.48
N ASP A 333 -15.31 -2.27 0.72
CA ASP A 333 -15.64 -3.13 -0.44
C ASP A 333 -16.55 -2.38 -1.43
N ALA A 334 -16.26 -1.09 -1.61
CA ALA A 334 -17.03 -0.16 -2.42
C ALA A 334 -16.74 -0.35 -3.92
N ASP A 335 -17.75 -0.19 -4.76
CA ASP A 335 -17.62 -0.19 -6.21
C ASP A 335 -17.49 1.24 -6.77
N LEU A 336 -17.93 2.26 -6.02
CA LEU A 336 -17.90 3.66 -6.42
C LEU A 336 -17.43 4.58 -5.27
N LEU A 337 -16.57 5.54 -5.62
CA LEU A 337 -16.23 6.69 -4.78
C LEU A 337 -16.70 7.96 -5.48
N ASP A 338 -17.60 8.70 -4.85
CA ASP A 338 -18.15 9.96 -5.35
C ASP A 338 -17.42 11.13 -4.69
N VAL A 339 -16.80 11.99 -5.50
CA VAL A 339 -16.04 13.16 -5.05
C VAL A 339 -16.65 14.40 -5.69
N ARG A 340 -17.12 15.33 -4.85
CA ARG A 340 -17.70 16.60 -5.27
C ARG A 340 -16.92 17.76 -4.68
N LEU A 341 -16.47 18.68 -5.53
CA LEU A 341 -15.70 19.86 -5.16
C LEU A 341 -16.42 21.11 -5.68
N TRP A 342 -16.76 22.03 -4.77
CA TRP A 342 -17.43 23.27 -5.12
C TRP A 342 -16.91 24.43 -4.29
N ARG A 343 -17.16 25.65 -4.77
CA ARG A 343 -16.83 26.88 -4.05
C ARG A 343 -18.09 27.42 -3.38
N GLU A 344 -17.96 27.81 -2.11
CA GLU A 344 -19.02 28.45 -1.34
C GLU A 344 -18.48 29.74 -0.71
N GLY A 345 -18.70 30.87 -1.38
CA GLY A 345 -18.13 32.16 -1.00
C GLY A 345 -16.60 32.15 -1.07
N ALA A 346 -15.94 32.35 0.07
CA ALA A 346 -14.49 32.35 0.23
C ALA A 346 -13.92 30.99 0.71
N ARG A 347 -14.73 29.93 0.67
CA ARG A 347 -14.31 28.58 1.08
C ARG A 347 -14.46 27.60 -0.07
N LEU A 348 -13.51 26.69 -0.16
CA LEU A 348 -13.54 25.53 -1.03
C LEU A 348 -14.06 24.36 -0.20
N ARG A 349 -15.05 23.63 -0.72
CA ARG A 349 -15.65 22.49 -0.03
C ARG A 349 -15.52 21.24 -0.88
N ILE A 350 -15.14 20.16 -0.21
CA ILE A 350 -15.05 18.83 -0.81
C ILE A 350 -15.88 17.84 0.01
N ALA A 351 -16.75 17.11 -0.67
CA ALA A 351 -17.49 15.99 -0.11
C ALA A 351 -17.06 14.71 -0.82
N ILE A 352 -16.72 13.70 -0.04
CA ILE A 352 -16.33 12.38 -0.54
C ILE A 352 -17.21 11.33 0.12
N GLU A 353 -17.90 10.53 -0.68
CA GLU A 353 -18.78 9.46 -0.20
C GLU A 353 -18.53 8.18 -1.01
N ASP A 354 -18.33 7.05 -0.33
CA ASP A 354 -18.29 5.73 -0.97
C ASP A 354 -19.67 5.05 -0.97
N ASP A 355 -19.87 4.02 -1.79
CA ASP A 355 -21.11 3.22 -1.83
C ASP A 355 -21.04 1.92 -1.01
N GLY A 356 -19.99 1.75 -0.21
CA GLY A 356 -19.77 0.58 0.63
C GLY A 356 -20.52 0.66 1.96
N ARG A 357 -20.06 -0.11 2.96
CA ARG A 357 -20.66 -0.13 4.30
C ARG A 357 -19.63 0.12 5.39
N LEU A 358 -19.86 1.18 6.16
CA LEU A 358 -19.09 1.46 7.36
C LEU A 358 -19.51 0.48 8.47
N ARG A 359 -18.59 -0.39 8.90
CA ARG A 359 -18.81 -1.35 9.99
C ARG A 359 -18.62 -0.66 11.34
N ALA A 360 -19.58 -0.81 12.24
CA ALA A 360 -19.50 -0.24 13.60
C ALA A 360 -18.88 -1.25 14.58
N PRO A 361 -18.15 -0.79 15.61
CA PRO A 361 -17.71 0.59 15.82
C PRO A 361 -16.54 0.94 14.89
N TRP A 362 -16.53 2.18 14.39
CA TRP A 362 -15.40 2.72 13.63
C TRP A 362 -14.59 3.68 14.51
N ARG A 363 -13.28 3.69 14.34
CA ARG A 363 -12.36 4.62 14.99
C ARG A 363 -11.53 5.31 13.93
N GLU A 364 -11.19 6.57 14.18
CA GLU A 364 -10.25 7.28 13.32
C GLU A 364 -8.89 6.59 13.40
N GLY A 365 -8.37 6.19 12.24
CA GLY A 365 -7.01 5.68 12.10
C GLY A 365 -6.02 6.82 11.87
N ASN A 366 -4.73 6.46 11.82
CA ASN A 366 -3.65 7.43 11.64
C ASN A 366 -3.76 8.25 10.34
N GLY A 367 -4.36 7.69 9.28
CA GLY A 367 -4.57 8.39 8.00
C GLY A 367 -5.52 9.58 8.13
N ILE A 368 -6.70 9.36 8.73
CA ILE A 368 -7.70 10.42 8.97
C ILE A 368 -7.18 11.45 9.98
N ALA A 369 -6.47 11.00 11.03
CA ALA A 369 -5.88 11.90 12.02
C ALA A 369 -4.85 12.84 11.39
N GLY A 370 -3.92 12.30 10.58
CA GLY A 370 -2.93 13.11 9.85
C GLY A 370 -3.55 14.05 8.82
N MET A 371 -4.67 13.65 8.19
CA MET A 371 -5.41 14.53 7.28
C MET A 371 -6.07 15.69 8.02
N ARG A 372 -6.59 15.46 9.24
CA ARG A 372 -7.14 16.53 10.06
C ARG A 372 -6.07 17.54 10.45
N GLU A 373 -4.92 17.08 10.95
CA GLU A 373 -3.80 17.96 11.31
C GLU A 373 -3.33 18.81 10.12
N ARG A 374 -3.27 18.21 8.91
CA ARG A 374 -2.89 18.93 7.69
C ARG A 374 -3.93 19.98 7.29
N LEU A 375 -5.22 19.66 7.36
CA LEU A 375 -6.30 20.60 7.06
C LEU A 375 -6.33 21.74 8.08
N ASP A 376 -6.15 21.45 9.36
CA ASP A 376 -6.09 22.45 10.43
C ASP A 376 -4.92 23.43 10.22
N ALA A 377 -3.76 22.94 9.76
CA ALA A 377 -2.60 23.78 9.42
C ALA A 377 -2.87 24.75 8.25
N LEU A 378 -3.85 24.45 7.40
CA LEU A 378 -4.30 25.30 6.29
C LEU A 378 -5.55 26.11 6.65
N HIS A 379 -5.90 26.21 7.93
CA HIS A 379 -7.14 26.84 8.41
C HIS A 379 -8.43 26.23 7.84
N GLY A 380 -8.35 24.95 7.46
CA GLY A 380 -9.45 24.13 7.03
C GLY A 380 -10.11 23.35 8.16
N ALA A 381 -11.03 22.46 7.81
CA ALA A 381 -11.70 21.56 8.75
C ALA A 381 -12.05 20.22 8.07
N LEU A 382 -12.06 19.13 8.85
CA LEU A 382 -12.47 17.80 8.39
C LEU A 382 -13.55 17.20 9.29
N ARG A 383 -14.69 16.84 8.69
CA ARG A 383 -15.78 16.12 9.35
C ARG A 383 -15.92 14.73 8.75
N LEU A 384 -15.94 13.74 9.62
CA LEU A 384 -16.17 12.34 9.26
C LEU A 384 -17.55 11.92 9.77
N GLN A 385 -18.39 11.45 8.87
CA GLN A 385 -19.77 11.08 9.14
C GLN A 385 -20.11 9.75 8.51
N ARG A 386 -21.19 9.15 9.00
CA ARG A 386 -21.83 8.01 8.33
C ARG A 386 -22.90 8.54 7.40
N SER A 387 -22.85 8.17 6.13
CA SER A 387 -23.86 8.61 5.17
C SER A 387 -25.21 7.95 5.47
N PRO A 388 -26.33 8.51 4.95
CA PRO A 388 -27.65 7.88 5.07
C PRO A 388 -27.71 6.44 4.51
N ARG A 389 -26.80 6.10 3.58
CA ARG A 389 -26.66 4.75 3.01
C ARG A 389 -25.81 3.81 3.87
N GLY A 390 -25.26 4.31 4.97
CA GLY A 390 -24.44 3.56 5.91
C GLY A 390 -22.95 3.51 5.56
N ALA A 391 -22.53 4.23 4.51
CA ALA A 391 -21.16 4.34 4.03
C ALA A 391 -20.34 5.42 4.77
N MET A 392 -19.05 5.53 4.46
CA MET A 392 -18.22 6.62 4.98
C MET A 392 -18.47 7.90 4.18
N ARG A 393 -18.61 9.03 4.87
CA ARG A 393 -18.67 10.35 4.26
C ARG A 393 -17.66 11.28 4.91
N LEU A 394 -16.81 11.88 4.09
CA LEU A 394 -15.85 12.91 4.48
C LEU A 394 -16.33 14.24 3.91
N ASP A 395 -16.49 15.24 4.76
CA ASP A 395 -16.73 16.62 4.34
C ASP A 395 -15.55 17.47 4.84
N ALA A 396 -14.84 18.13 3.92
CA ALA A 396 -13.75 19.03 4.27
C ALA A 396 -13.95 20.43 3.69
N GLU A 397 -13.46 21.43 4.42
CA GLU A 397 -13.53 22.84 4.05
C GLU A 397 -12.14 23.44 4.11
N LEU A 398 -11.77 24.23 3.11
CA LEU A 398 -10.49 24.93 2.97
C LEU A 398 -10.75 26.40 2.60
N PRO A 399 -9.83 27.33 2.89
CA PRO A 399 -9.86 28.66 2.27
C PRO A 399 -9.79 28.53 0.74
N ALA A 400 -10.53 29.34 -0.01
CA ALA A 400 -10.56 29.30 -1.47
C ALA A 400 -9.60 30.27 -2.14
#